data_AF-A0A4V6D8C8-F1
#
_entry.id   AF-A0A4V6D8C8-F1
#
_cell.length_a   1.000
_cell.length_b   1.000
_cell.length_c   1.000
_cell.angle_alpha   90.00
_cell.angle_beta   90.00
_cell.angle_gamma   90.00
#
_symmetry.space_group_name_H-M   'P 1'
#
loop_
_entity.id
_entity.type
_entity.pdbx_description
1 polymer ?
#
loop_
_entity_poly.entity_id
_entity_poly.type
_entity_poly.pdbx_seq_one_letter_code
_entity_poly.pdbx_strand_id
1 'polypeptide(L)'
;MFLPPYDCVLCTQGVEEDLFHLLIGCPFAQLCWINIGLFANLDHEPYVVLESFKAELQVPFFMEIIIIMSWCIWMVRNDHIFKGIAPSLSACLQHFKFIFAKVML
;
A
#
# COMPACT_ATOMS: atom_id res chain seq x y z
N MET A 1 31.65 -9.29 -2.83
CA MET A 1 30.54 -8.32 -2.87
C MET A 1 29.34 -8.98 -2.22
N PHE A 2 28.92 -8.54 -1.05
CA PHE A 2 27.69 -8.98 -0.41
C PHE A 2 26.63 -7.95 -0.78
N LEU A 3 25.64 -8.34 -1.59
CA LEU A 3 24.49 -7.49 -1.86
C LEU A 3 23.57 -7.56 -0.64
N PRO A 4 23.04 -6.43 -0.15
CA PRO A 4 22.00 -6.47 0.86
C PRO A 4 20.77 -7.24 0.31
N PRO A 5 20.01 -7.91 1.18
CA PRO A 5 18.78 -8.59 0.76
C PRO A 5 17.78 -7.56 0.22
N TYR A 6 17.06 -7.94 -0.84
CA TYR A 6 15.99 -7.14 -1.45
C TYR A 6 14.63 -7.41 -0.80
N ASP A 7 14.64 -7.88 0.44
CA ASP A 7 13.45 -8.23 1.19
C ASP A 7 12.61 -6.98 1.48
N CYS A 8 11.29 -7.15 1.49
CA CYS A 8 10.39 -6.06 1.79
C CYS A 8 10.60 -5.54 3.21
N VAL A 9 10.94 -4.26 3.30
CA VAL A 9 11.25 -3.59 4.57
C VAL A 9 10.00 -3.25 5.40
N LEU A 10 8.80 -3.44 4.83
CA LEU A 10 7.53 -3.17 5.50
C LEU A 10 6.98 -4.39 6.26
N CYS A 11 7.60 -5.56 6.12
CA CYS A 11 7.17 -6.78 6.81
C CYS A 11 8.36 -7.61 7.29
N THR A 12 8.08 -8.64 8.09
CA THR A 12 9.11 -9.55 8.63
C THR A 12 9.05 -10.93 7.99
N GLN A 13 8.50 -11.04 6.78
CA GLN A 13 8.30 -12.33 6.11
C GLN A 13 9.55 -12.83 5.37
N GLY A 14 10.57 -11.98 5.18
CA GLY A 14 11.77 -12.33 4.41
C GLY A 14 11.46 -12.65 2.93
N VAL A 15 10.44 -11.97 2.39
CA VAL A 15 10.01 -12.12 0.99
C VAL A 15 10.63 -10.98 0.20
N GLU A 16 11.20 -11.31 -0.97
CA GLU A 16 11.73 -10.33 -1.91
C GLU A 16 10.64 -9.33 -2.31
N GLU A 17 10.98 -8.05 -2.30
CA GLU A 17 10.04 -7.00 -2.63
C GLU A 17 9.90 -6.85 -4.14
N ASP A 18 8.72 -7.19 -4.65
CA ASP A 18 8.24 -6.76 -5.96
C ASP A 18 7.08 -5.76 -5.83
N LEU A 19 6.56 -5.29 -6.96
CA LEU A 19 5.47 -4.32 -6.97
C LEU A 19 4.18 -4.88 -6.35
N PHE A 20 3.89 -6.17 -6.58
CA PHE A 20 2.69 -6.80 -6.07
C PHE A 20 2.78 -6.98 -4.55
N HIS A 21 3.89 -7.49 -4.05
CA HIS A 21 4.15 -7.61 -2.62
C HIS A 21 4.11 -6.23 -1.98
N LEU A 22 4.85 -5.24 -2.47
CA LEU A 22 4.88 -3.92 -1.86
C LEU A 22 3.48 -3.28 -1.75
N LEU A 23 2.69 -3.30 -2.82
CA LEU A 23 1.44 -2.55 -2.88
C LEU A 23 0.21 -3.35 -2.42
N ILE A 24 0.23 -4.68 -2.48
CA ILE A 24 -0.95 -5.53 -2.26
C ILE A 24 -0.62 -6.66 -1.29
N GLY A 25 0.38 -7.49 -1.60
CA GLY A 25 0.66 -8.75 -0.90
C GLY A 25 1.29 -8.61 0.48
N CYS A 26 2.01 -7.52 0.75
CA CYS A 26 2.67 -7.27 2.02
C CYS A 26 1.64 -7.17 3.15
N PRO A 27 1.86 -7.79 4.32
CA PRO A 27 0.97 -7.66 5.46
C PRO A 27 0.67 -6.21 5.86
N PHE A 28 1.66 -5.32 5.74
CA PHE A 28 1.45 -3.89 5.98
C PHE A 28 0.48 -3.27 4.96
N ALA A 29 0.68 -3.56 3.67
CA ALA A 29 -0.19 -3.07 2.60
C ALA A 29 -1.63 -3.58 2.77
N GLN A 30 -1.81 -4.87 3.08
CA GLN A 30 -3.12 -5.45 3.37
C GLN A 30 -3.83 -4.72 4.51
N LEU A 31 -3.12 -4.40 5.60
CA LEU A 31 -3.68 -3.63 6.71
C LEU A 31 -4.14 -2.23 6.26
N CYS A 32 -3.38 -1.56 5.39
CA CYS A 32 -3.77 -0.27 4.83
C CYS A 32 -5.08 -0.35 4.02
N TRP A 33 -5.22 -1.37 3.16
CA TRP A 33 -6.42 -1.59 2.36
C TRP A 33 -7.64 -1.96 3.23
N ILE A 34 -7.47 -2.87 4.19
CA ILE A 34 -8.52 -3.28 5.12
C ILE A 34 -9.06 -2.09 5.91
N ASN A 35 -8.19 -1.13 6.28
CA ASN A 35 -8.59 0.07 7.02
C ASN A 35 -9.47 1.04 6.23
N ILE A 36 -9.52 0.91 4.90
CA ILE A 36 -10.46 1.65 4.04
C ILE A 36 -11.56 0.74 3.47
N GLY A 37 -11.72 -0.47 4.02
CA GLY A 37 -12.79 -1.40 3.67
C GLY A 37 -12.53 -2.22 2.41
N LEU A 38 -11.27 -2.39 1.98
CA LEU A 38 -10.90 -3.16 0.80
C LEU A 38 -10.15 -4.44 1.15
N PHE A 39 -10.50 -5.53 0.47
CA PHE A 39 -10.00 -6.87 0.77
C PHE A 39 -9.39 -7.50 -0.48
N ALA A 40 -8.07 -7.54 -0.55
CA ALA A 40 -7.35 -8.18 -1.64
C ALA A 40 -7.40 -9.71 -1.50
N ASN A 41 -7.75 -10.41 -2.59
CA ASN A 41 -7.46 -11.84 -2.72
C ASN A 41 -6.08 -12.01 -3.35
N LEU A 42 -5.14 -12.55 -2.59
CA LEU A 42 -3.72 -12.67 -2.98
C LEU A 42 -3.45 -13.80 -3.97
N ASP A 43 -4.42 -14.69 -4.20
CA ASP A 43 -4.33 -15.74 -5.21
C ASP A 43 -4.61 -15.19 -6.63
N HIS A 44 -5.01 -13.92 -6.73
CA HIS A 44 -5.31 -13.27 -8.00
C HIS A 44 -4.16 -12.42 -8.53
N GLU A 45 -4.09 -12.32 -9.85
CA GLU A 45 -3.21 -11.40 -10.55
C GLU A 45 -3.48 -9.93 -10.17
N PRO A 46 -2.47 -9.05 -10.19
CA PRO A 46 -2.59 -7.66 -9.71
C PRO A 46 -3.79 -6.90 -10.30
N TYR A 47 -4.01 -6.99 -11.61
CA TYR A 47 -5.11 -6.31 -12.29
C TYR A 47 -6.49 -6.79 -11.83
N VAL A 48 -6.62 -8.08 -11.49
CA VAL A 48 -7.87 -8.65 -10.98
C VAL A 48 -8.17 -8.12 -9.58
N VAL A 49 -7.15 -7.96 -8.74
CA VAL A 49 -7.29 -7.30 -7.43
C VAL A 49 -7.72 -5.84 -7.57
N LEU A 50 -7.15 -5.10 -8.53
CA LEU A 50 -7.54 -3.70 -8.76
C LEU A 50 -9.00 -3.56 -9.24
N GLU A 51 -9.46 -4.48 -10.12
CA GLU A 51 -10.87 -4.51 -10.51
C GLU A 51 -11.79 -4.94 -9.34
N SER A 52 -11.32 -5.78 -8.40
CA SER A 52 -12.09 -6.07 -7.18
C SER A 52 -12.23 -4.83 -6.31
N PHE A 53 -11.14 -4.07 -6.10
CA PHE A 53 -11.19 -2.83 -5.33
C PHE A 53 -12.17 -1.82 -5.92
N LYS A 54 -12.21 -1.69 -7.26
CA LYS A 54 -13.22 -0.86 -7.94
C LYS A 54 -14.64 -1.34 -7.65
N ALA A 55 -14.89 -2.65 -7.72
CA ALA A 55 -16.19 -3.23 -7.44
C ALA A 55 -16.62 -3.09 -5.96
N GLU A 56 -15.65 -3.10 -5.04
CA GLU A 56 -15.85 -2.87 -3.60
C GLU A 56 -16.10 -1.39 -3.28
N LEU A 57 -15.39 -0.47 -3.92
CA LEU A 57 -15.48 0.98 -3.65
C LEU A 57 -16.78 1.60 -4.16
N GLN A 58 -17.28 1.18 -5.34
CA GLN A 58 -18.53 1.66 -5.94
C GLN A 58 -18.70 3.19 -6.03
N VAL A 59 -17.60 3.94 -6.12
CA VAL A 59 -17.59 5.40 -6.27
C VAL A 59 -16.91 5.81 -7.59
N PRO A 60 -17.30 6.93 -8.21
CA PRO A 60 -16.71 7.36 -9.48
C PRO A 60 -15.21 7.70 -9.39
N PHE A 61 -14.72 8.04 -8.20
CA PHE A 61 -13.32 8.39 -7.92
C PHE A 61 -12.52 7.23 -7.29
N PHE A 62 -12.87 5.98 -7.64
CA PHE A 62 -12.22 4.79 -7.09
C PHE A 62 -10.71 4.73 -7.43
N MET A 63 -10.33 5.21 -8.62
CA MET A 63 -8.93 5.23 -9.07
C MET A 63 -8.08 6.12 -8.19
N GLU A 64 -8.59 7.30 -7.81
CA GLU A 64 -7.92 8.26 -6.93
C GLU A 64 -7.66 7.65 -5.56
N ILE A 65 -8.63 6.91 -5.00
CA ILE A 65 -8.46 6.20 -3.73
C ILE A 65 -7.33 5.18 -3.84
N ILE A 66 -7.34 4.34 -4.88
CA ILE A 66 -6.33 3.30 -5.10
C ILE A 66 -4.94 3.93 -5.28
N ILE A 67 -4.82 4.95 -6.14
CA ILE A 67 -3.54 5.62 -6.42
C ILE A 67 -3.00 6.30 -5.15
N ILE A 68 -3.84 7.03 -4.41
CA ILE A 68 -3.40 7.76 -3.21
C ILE A 68 -2.95 6.78 -2.12
N MET A 69 -3.67 5.69 -1.89
CA MET A 69 -3.25 4.69 -0.90
C MET A 69 -1.95 4.00 -1.30
N SER A 70 -1.81 3.63 -2.58
CA SER A 70 -0.56 3.05 -3.12
C SER A 70 0.62 4.00 -2.94
N TRP A 71 0.41 5.29 -3.21
CA TRP A 71 1.39 6.35 -2.96
C TRP A 71 1.75 6.48 -1.46
N CYS A 72 0.77 6.40 -0.56
CA CYS A 72 1.01 6.47 0.88
C CYS A 72 1.84 5.27 1.38
N ILE A 73 1.56 4.05 0.90
CA ILE A 73 2.36 2.86 1.20
C ILE A 73 3.81 3.04 0.73
N TRP A 74 3.99 3.51 -0.50
CA TRP A 74 5.31 3.80 -1.06
C TRP A 74 6.07 4.88 -0.27
N MET A 75 5.38 5.92 0.18
CA MET A 75 5.94 6.96 1.04
C MET A 75 6.42 6.40 2.38
N VAL A 76 5.62 5.54 3.04
CA VAL A 76 6.01 4.89 4.30
C VAL A 76 7.26 4.02 4.12
N ARG A 77 7.34 3.25 3.03
CA ARG A 77 8.54 2.48 2.67
C ARG A 77 9.77 3.39 2.55
N ASN A 78 9.65 4.50 1.84
CA ASN A 78 10.76 5.41 1.64
C ASN A 78 11.17 6.15 2.92
N ASP A 79 10.21 6.55 3.75
CA ASP A 79 10.50 7.13 5.07
C ASP A 79 11.25 6.14 5.95
N HIS A 80 10.93 4.84 5.86
CA HIS A 80 11.68 3.81 6.55
C HIS A 80 13.12 3.69 6.02
N ILE A 81 13.31 3.56 4.71
CA ILE A 81 14.64 3.39 4.09
C ILE A 81 15.53 4.61 4.28
N PHE A 82 15.01 5.81 4.00
CA PHE A 82 15.83 7.02 3.90
C PHE A 82 15.86 7.86 5.17
N LYS A 83 14.87 7.71 6.06
CA LYS A 83 14.78 8.50 7.30
C LYS A 83 14.80 7.64 8.56
N GLY A 84 14.81 6.31 8.45
CA GLY A 84 14.79 5.41 9.60
C GLY A 84 13.50 5.47 10.41
N ILE A 85 12.41 5.99 9.83
CA ILE A 85 11.11 6.09 10.52
C ILE A 85 10.44 4.71 10.48
N ALA A 86 10.02 4.20 11.63
CA ALA A 86 9.33 2.91 11.69
C ALA A 86 8.00 2.95 10.89
N PRO A 87 7.68 1.93 10.08
CA PRO A 87 6.41 1.88 9.37
C PRO A 87 5.23 1.93 10.34
N SER A 88 4.26 2.79 10.04
CA SER A 88 3.09 2.98 10.89
C SER A 88 1.83 3.09 10.07
N LEU A 89 0.86 2.23 10.38
CA LEU A 89 -0.47 2.26 9.78
C LEU A 89 -1.16 3.60 10.04
N SER A 90 -1.05 4.15 11.25
CA SER A 90 -1.65 5.44 11.58
C SER A 90 -1.05 6.58 10.76
N ALA A 91 0.27 6.56 10.55
CA ALA A 91 0.95 7.55 9.72
C ALA A 91 0.51 7.44 8.25
N CYS A 92 0.41 6.21 7.72
CA CYS A 92 -0.09 5.95 6.37
C CYS A 92 -1.50 6.52 6.18
N LEU A 93 -2.42 6.24 7.12
CA LEU A 93 -3.79 6.72 7.07
C LEU A 93 -3.91 8.24 7.24
N GLN A 94 -3.04 8.87 8.04
CA GLN A 94 -2.98 10.32 8.15
C GLN A 94 -2.53 10.97 6.83
N HIS A 95 -1.50 10.44 6.19
CA HIS A 95 -1.06 10.89 4.86
C HIS A 95 -2.17 10.70 3.82
N PHE A 96 -2.84 9.54 3.83
CA PHE A 96 -3.96 9.26 2.93
C PHE A 96 -5.07 10.31 3.06
N LYS A 97 -5.54 10.57 4.29
CA LYS A 97 -6.57 11.58 4.55
C LYS A 97 -6.14 12.98 4.11
N PHE A 98 -4.89 13.35 4.39
CA PHE A 98 -4.36 14.66 4.02
C PHE A 98 -4.28 14.85 2.50
N ILE A 99 -3.78 13.85 1.77
CA ILE A 99 -3.66 13.92 0.31
C ILE A 99 -5.05 13.85 -0.34
N PHE A 100 -5.92 12.94 0.11
CA PHE A 100 -7.28 12.83 -0.39
C PHE A 100 -8.05 14.14 -0.26
N ALA A 101 -7.96 14.79 0.91
CA ALA A 101 -8.58 16.10 1.13
C ALA A 101 -8.02 17.22 0.24
N LYS A 102 -6.79 17.10 -0.28
CA LYS A 102 -6.20 18.10 -1.18
C LYS A 102 -6.51 17.87 -2.67
N VAL A 103 -6.77 16.62 -3.04
CA VAL A 103 -7.05 16.24 -4.43
C VAL A 103 -8.54 16.33 -4.73
N MET A 104 -9.39 16.01 -3.74
CA MET A 104 -10.84 15.84 -3.94
C MET A 104 -11.71 16.96 -3.34
N LEU A 105 -11.19 17.79 -2.44
CA LEU A 105 -11.90 18.94 -1.84
C LEU A 105 -11.22 20.25 -2.25
#